data_AF-A0A4Q4CZ11-F1
#
_entry.id   AF-A0A4Q4CZ11-F1
#
_cell.length_a   1.000
_cell.length_b   1.000
_cell.length_c   1.000
_cell.angle_alpha   90.00
_cell.angle_beta   90.00
_cell.angle_gamma   90.00
#
_symmetry.space_group_name_H-M   'P 1'
#
loop_
_entity.id
_entity.type
_entity.pdbx_description
1 polymer ?
#
loop_
_entity_poly.entity_id
_entity_poly.type
_entity_poly.pdbx_seq_one_letter_code
_entity_poly.pdbx_strand_id
1 'polypeptide(L)'
;MTRSSTGPVVVLVGPPGAGKSTVARGLARRLGVAVRDTDHDVEDTVGKPVSEIFIDDGEARFRELEAAAVQAALQEHEGVLALGGGAILAEETRAALAGRPVVFLEVGLAEEARRVGLGTSRPLLLG
;
A
#
# COMPACT_ATOMS: atom_id res chain seq x y z
N MET A 1 -21.87 17.98 -10.20
CA MET A 1 -21.99 17.17 -8.96
C MET A 1 -20.64 17.17 -8.28
N THR A 2 -20.44 18.09 -7.34
CA THR A 2 -19.20 18.20 -6.55
C THR A 2 -19.25 17.17 -5.42
N ARG A 3 -18.45 16.10 -5.52
CA ARG A 3 -18.25 15.19 -4.38
C ARG A 3 -17.41 15.93 -3.35
N SER A 4 -18.04 16.42 -2.30
CA SER A 4 -17.37 16.82 -1.07
C SER A 4 -17.16 15.57 -0.21
N SER A 5 -16.25 14.69 -0.63
CA SER A 5 -15.71 13.66 0.25
C SER A 5 -14.29 14.06 0.61
N THR A 6 -14.02 14.27 1.89
CA THR A 6 -12.67 14.51 2.38
C THR A 6 -11.85 13.21 2.30
N GLY A 7 -10.70 13.27 1.64
CA GLY A 7 -9.77 12.15 1.49
C GLY A 7 -9.85 11.41 0.14
N PRO A 8 -9.15 10.27 0.01
CA PRO A 8 -8.85 9.70 -1.29
C PRO A 8 -10.10 9.27 -2.05
N VAL A 9 -10.13 9.52 -3.37
CA VAL A 9 -11.21 9.02 -4.23
C VAL A 9 -11.26 7.49 -4.31
N VAL A 10 -10.12 6.84 -4.07
CA VAL A 10 -9.99 5.39 -3.99
C VAL A 10 -8.69 5.01 -3.26
N VAL A 11 -8.78 3.98 -2.43
CA VAL A 11 -7.63 3.38 -1.74
C VAL A 11 -7.36 1.99 -2.32
N LEU A 12 -6.12 1.73 -2.72
CA LEU A 12 -5.66 0.45 -3.23
C LEU A 12 -4.93 -0.31 -2.12
N VAL A 13 -5.37 -1.55 -1.88
CA VAL A 13 -4.77 -2.49 -0.92
C VAL A 13 -4.44 -3.80 -1.63
N GLY A 14 -3.53 -4.58 -1.07
CA GLY A 14 -3.08 -5.84 -1.68
C GLY A 14 -1.66 -6.20 -1.27
N PRO A 15 -1.26 -7.48 -1.44
CA PRO A 15 0.08 -7.91 -1.05
C PRO A 15 1.19 -7.19 -1.84
N PRO A 16 2.44 -7.21 -1.35
CA PRO A 16 3.60 -6.81 -2.16
C PRO A 16 3.58 -7.51 -3.52
N GLY A 17 3.96 -6.80 -4.59
CA GLY A 17 3.93 -7.36 -5.95
C GLY A 17 2.57 -7.35 -6.66
N ALA A 18 1.47 -6.98 -5.99
CA ALA A 18 0.14 -6.91 -6.60
C ALA A 18 -0.08 -5.83 -7.66
N GLY A 19 0.97 -5.07 -8.00
CA GLY A 19 0.89 -4.02 -9.01
C GLY A 19 0.17 -2.75 -8.54
N LYS A 20 -0.01 -2.56 -7.22
CA LYS A 20 -0.65 -1.36 -6.62
C LYS A 20 -0.15 -0.06 -7.23
N SER A 21 1.15 0.19 -7.25
CA SER A 21 1.70 1.45 -7.78
C SER A 21 1.47 1.59 -9.31
N THR A 22 1.44 0.48 -10.06
CA THR A 22 1.11 0.51 -11.51
C THR A 22 -0.36 0.82 -11.74
N VAL A 23 -1.26 0.17 -11.02
CA VAL A 23 -2.71 0.42 -11.09
C VAL A 23 -3.02 1.84 -10.61
N ALA A 24 -2.37 2.30 -9.52
CA ALA A 24 -2.54 3.63 -8.96
C ALA A 24 -2.25 4.71 -10.00
N ARG A 25 -1.07 4.64 -10.66
CA ARG A 25 -0.69 5.57 -11.73
C ARG A 25 -1.65 5.51 -12.93
N GLY A 26 -2.06 4.31 -13.33
CA GLY A 26 -3.00 4.14 -14.45
C GLY A 26 -4.37 4.75 -14.15
N LEU A 27 -4.89 4.51 -12.95
CA LEU A 27 -6.18 5.01 -12.48
C LEU A 27 -6.16 6.52 -12.27
N ALA A 28 -5.13 7.04 -11.60
CA ALA A 28 -4.93 8.47 -11.37
C ALA A 28 -4.92 9.26 -12.67
N ARG A 29 -4.17 8.78 -13.69
CA ARG A 29 -4.17 9.41 -15.04
C ARG A 29 -5.54 9.43 -15.70
N ARG A 30 -6.32 8.35 -15.57
CA ARG A 30 -7.68 8.27 -16.15
C ARG A 30 -8.67 9.19 -15.43
N LEU A 31 -8.49 9.38 -14.13
CA LEU A 31 -9.34 10.21 -13.29
C LEU A 31 -8.91 11.69 -13.24
N GLY A 32 -7.71 12.01 -13.74
CA GLY A 32 -7.15 13.36 -13.68
C GLY A 32 -6.80 13.82 -12.26
N VAL A 33 -6.43 12.90 -11.37
CA VAL A 33 -6.06 13.18 -9.97
C VAL A 33 -4.62 12.76 -9.67
N ALA A 34 -4.09 13.21 -8.53
CA ALA A 34 -2.77 12.83 -8.06
C ALA A 34 -2.71 11.37 -7.54
N VAL A 35 -1.50 10.85 -7.36
CA VAL A 35 -1.24 9.55 -6.74
C VAL A 35 -0.33 9.74 -5.51
N ARG A 36 -0.59 8.98 -4.45
CA ARG A 36 0.23 8.91 -3.23
C ARG A 36 0.44 7.46 -2.85
N ASP A 37 1.64 7.10 -2.39
CA ASP A 37 2.03 5.75 -2.00
C ASP A 37 2.61 5.82 -0.58
N THR A 38 2.02 5.11 0.38
CA THR A 38 2.44 5.23 1.79
C THR A 38 3.79 4.59 2.07
N ASP A 39 4.25 3.64 1.25
CA ASP A 39 5.61 3.10 1.39
C ASP A 39 6.64 4.19 1.07
N HIS A 40 6.41 4.99 0.02
CA HIS A 40 7.24 6.16 -0.28
C HIS A 40 7.16 7.23 0.79
N ASP A 41 5.98 7.50 1.36
CA ASP A 41 5.86 8.47 2.46
C ASP A 41 6.74 8.09 3.67
N VAL A 42 6.83 6.78 3.98
CA VAL A 42 7.69 6.26 5.05
C VAL A 42 9.16 6.43 4.67
N GLU A 43 9.55 6.07 3.46
CA GLU A 43 10.94 6.23 2.97
C GLU A 43 11.38 7.70 2.98
N ASP A 44 10.53 8.61 2.52
CA ASP A 44 10.79 10.05 2.52
C ASP A 44 10.94 10.60 3.95
N THR A 45 10.15 10.07 4.89
CA THR A 45 10.20 10.49 6.31
C THR A 45 11.48 10.05 7.00
N VAL A 46 11.96 8.83 6.73
CA VAL A 46 13.13 8.27 7.41
C VAL A 46 14.43 8.55 6.63
N GLY A 47 14.34 8.79 5.32
CA GLY A 47 15.47 9.02 4.43
C GLY A 47 16.20 7.74 4.02
N LYS A 48 15.56 6.57 4.14
CA LYS A 48 16.12 5.28 3.71
C LYS A 48 15.02 4.30 3.25
N PRO A 49 15.35 3.30 2.41
CA PRO A 49 14.39 2.32 1.89
C PRO A 49 13.71 1.53 3.00
N VAL A 50 12.44 1.11 2.78
CA VAL A 50 11.69 0.30 3.75
C VAL A 50 12.47 -0.94 4.20
N SER A 51 13.18 -1.62 3.29
CA SER A 51 13.98 -2.79 3.64
C SER A 51 15.06 -2.50 4.67
N GLU A 52 15.69 -1.32 4.62
CA GLU A 52 16.71 -0.90 5.59
C GLU A 52 16.09 -0.50 6.94
N ILE A 53 14.89 0.09 6.95
CA ILE A 53 14.13 0.37 8.18
C ILE A 53 13.86 -0.92 8.96
N PHE A 54 13.42 -1.99 8.27
CA PHE A 54 13.20 -3.28 8.92
C PHE A 54 14.47 -3.88 9.52
N ILE A 55 15.62 -3.70 8.87
CA ILE A 55 16.90 -4.28 9.31
C ILE A 55 17.48 -3.48 10.48
N ASP A 56 17.50 -2.16 10.36
CA ASP A 56 18.19 -1.28 11.31
C ASP A 56 17.31 -0.91 12.51
N ASP A 57 16.03 -0.63 12.26
CA ASP A 57 15.10 -0.05 13.24
C ASP A 57 14.06 -1.06 13.74
N GLY A 58 13.92 -2.18 13.02
CA GLY A 58 13.02 -3.28 13.35
C GLY A 58 11.58 -3.08 12.88
N GLU A 59 10.83 -4.18 12.83
CA GLU A 59 9.45 -4.18 12.35
C GLU A 59 8.54 -3.28 13.19
N ALA A 60 8.67 -3.28 14.51
CA ALA A 60 7.82 -2.46 15.38
C ALA A 60 7.89 -0.97 15.00
N ARG A 61 9.10 -0.46 14.75
CA ARG A 61 9.29 0.92 14.34
C ARG A 61 8.71 1.19 12.95
N PHE A 62 8.90 0.27 12.01
CA PHE A 62 8.28 0.36 10.69
C PHE A 62 6.75 0.43 10.79
N ARG A 63 6.12 -0.40 11.63
CA ARG A 63 4.65 -0.41 11.79
C ARG A 63 4.11 0.90 12.36
N GLU A 64 4.82 1.54 13.28
CA GLU A 64 4.47 2.87 13.78
C GLU A 64 4.50 3.92 12.66
N LEU A 65 5.54 3.90 11.82
CA LEU A 65 5.70 4.81 10.69
C LEU A 65 4.64 4.55 9.62
N GLU A 66 4.38 3.29 9.29
CA GLU A 66 3.35 2.86 8.33
C GLU A 66 1.97 3.36 8.77
N ALA A 67 1.59 3.17 10.04
CA ALA A 67 0.33 3.64 10.58
C ALA A 67 0.21 5.18 10.50
N ALA A 68 1.27 5.91 10.84
CA ALA A 68 1.28 7.37 10.75
C ALA A 68 1.14 7.87 9.31
N ALA A 69 1.86 7.26 8.36
CA ALA A 69 1.78 7.59 6.94
C ALA A 69 0.36 7.35 6.38
N VAL A 70 -0.26 6.22 6.74
CA VAL A 70 -1.64 5.91 6.36
C VAL A 70 -2.62 6.98 6.86
N GLN A 71 -2.53 7.36 8.14
CA GLN A 71 -3.43 8.37 8.72
C GLN A 71 -3.28 9.73 8.02
N ALA A 72 -2.03 10.18 7.81
CA ALA A 72 -1.76 11.43 7.09
C ALA A 72 -2.32 11.39 5.66
N ALA A 73 -2.07 10.30 4.93
CA ALA A 73 -2.55 10.15 3.56
C ALA A 73 -4.09 10.12 3.47
N LEU A 74 -4.79 9.51 4.43
CA LEU A 74 -6.26 9.48 4.46
C LEU A 74 -6.89 10.86 4.76
N GLN A 75 -6.14 11.76 5.38
CA GLN A 75 -6.58 13.12 5.73
C GLN A 75 -6.20 14.15 4.66
N GLU A 76 -5.03 14.01 4.06
CA GLU A 76 -4.41 15.07 3.23
C GLU A 76 -4.50 14.81 1.73
N HIS A 77 -4.76 13.57 1.29
CA HIS A 77 -4.75 13.21 -0.12
C HIS A 77 -6.16 12.98 -0.66
N GLU A 78 -6.50 13.65 -1.76
CA GLU A 78 -7.80 13.51 -2.44
C GLU A 78 -7.73 12.64 -3.70
N GLY A 79 -6.53 12.15 -4.06
CA GLY A 79 -6.31 11.37 -5.27
C GLY A 79 -6.45 9.87 -5.08
N VAL A 80 -5.71 9.11 -5.89
CA VAL A 80 -5.58 7.65 -5.73
C VAL A 80 -4.51 7.37 -4.69
N LEU A 81 -4.87 6.62 -3.64
CA LEU A 81 -3.95 6.24 -2.56
C LEU A 81 -3.57 4.76 -2.69
N ALA A 82 -2.29 4.44 -2.72
CA ALA A 82 -1.79 3.07 -2.57
C ALA A 82 -1.23 2.89 -1.16
N LEU A 83 -1.71 1.87 -0.44
CA LEU A 83 -1.19 1.53 0.88
C LEU A 83 -0.08 0.48 0.78
N GLY A 84 0.83 0.50 1.76
CA GLY A 84 1.82 -0.55 1.97
C GLY A 84 1.20 -1.93 2.11
N GLY A 85 1.94 -2.97 1.73
CA GLY A 85 1.41 -4.34 1.65
C GLY A 85 0.91 -4.89 2.99
N GLY A 86 1.48 -4.43 4.11
CA GLY A 86 1.10 -4.84 5.47
C GLY A 86 0.17 -3.86 6.18
N ALA A 87 -0.14 -2.70 5.59
CA ALA A 87 -0.89 -1.63 6.25
C ALA A 87 -2.27 -2.09 6.76
N ILE A 88 -2.91 -3.04 6.06
CA ILE A 88 -4.22 -3.58 6.44
C ILE A 88 -4.19 -4.47 7.68
N LEU A 89 -3.00 -4.88 8.15
CA LEU A 89 -2.84 -5.71 9.35
C LEU A 89 -3.12 -4.92 10.64
N ALA A 90 -2.91 -3.60 10.62
CA ALA A 90 -3.30 -2.72 11.71
C ALA A 90 -4.82 -2.54 11.79
N GLU A 91 -5.40 -2.68 12.97
CA GLU A 91 -6.84 -2.49 13.20
C GLU A 91 -7.27 -1.04 12.95
N GLU A 92 -6.41 -0.10 13.32
CA GLU A 92 -6.60 1.34 13.15
C GLU A 92 -6.72 1.71 11.66
N THR A 93 -5.92 1.06 10.80
CA THR A 93 -6.03 1.22 9.35
C THR A 93 -7.37 0.70 8.86
N ARG A 94 -7.79 -0.51 9.27
CA ARG A 94 -9.10 -1.07 8.87
C ARG A 94 -10.25 -0.16 9.30
N ALA A 95 -10.21 0.34 10.53
CA ALA A 95 -11.20 1.27 11.05
C ALA A 95 -11.23 2.59 10.25
N ALA A 96 -10.07 3.16 9.92
CA ALA A 96 -9.96 4.40 9.15
C ALA A 96 -10.40 4.27 7.68
N LEU A 97 -10.38 3.05 7.14
CA LEU A 97 -10.85 2.72 5.79
C LEU A 97 -12.36 2.44 5.72
N ALA A 98 -13.03 2.24 6.86
CA ALA A 98 -14.47 1.96 6.90
C ALA A 98 -15.27 3.08 6.21
N GLY A 99 -16.18 2.71 5.31
CA GLY A 99 -17.00 3.65 4.55
C GLY A 99 -16.29 4.35 3.38
N ARG A 100 -15.01 4.07 3.12
CA ARG A 100 -14.25 4.60 1.97
C ARG A 100 -14.26 3.62 0.79
N PRO A 101 -14.07 4.11 -0.45
CA PRO A 101 -13.86 3.23 -1.60
C PRO A 101 -12.50 2.53 -1.50
N VAL A 102 -12.52 1.22 -1.26
CA VAL A 102 -11.32 0.37 -1.18
C VAL A 102 -11.34 -0.67 -2.28
N VAL A 103 -10.23 -0.80 -3.01
CA VAL A 103 -10.01 -1.82 -4.03
C VAL A 103 -8.88 -2.73 -3.58
N PHE A 104 -9.21 -4.00 -3.39
CA PHE A 104 -8.21 -5.04 -3.16
C PHE A 104 -7.71 -5.58 -4.49
N LEU A 105 -6.41 -5.42 -4.74
CA LEU A 105 -5.74 -6.02 -5.89
C LEU A 105 -5.26 -7.41 -5.50
N GLU A 106 -6.02 -8.41 -5.95
CA GLU A 106 -5.68 -9.81 -5.80
C GLU A 106 -4.61 -10.21 -6.82
N VAL A 107 -3.60 -10.94 -6.35
CA VAL A 107 -2.64 -11.60 -7.24
C VAL A 107 -3.04 -13.06 -7.27
N GLY A 108 -3.52 -13.52 -8.43
CA GLY A 108 -3.76 -14.95 -8.60
C GLY A 108 -2.43 -15.70 -8.48
N LEU A 109 -2.43 -16.81 -7.74
CA LEU A 109 -1.34 -17.81 -7.67
C LEU A 109 -0.72 -18.15 -9.05
N ALA A 110 -1.45 -17.91 -10.14
CA ALA A 110 -1.01 -18.08 -11.52
C ALA A 110 0.16 -17.17 -11.94
N GLU A 111 0.30 -15.96 -11.38
CA GLU A 111 1.42 -15.06 -11.72
C GLU A 111 2.70 -15.41 -10.91
N GLU A 112 2.54 -15.97 -9.72
CA GLU A 112 3.65 -16.59 -8.97
C GLU A 112 4.18 -17.83 -9.71
N ALA A 113 3.30 -18.69 -10.23
CA ALA A 113 3.69 -19.86 -11.03
C ALA A 113 4.34 -19.50 -12.38
N ARG A 114 4.01 -18.33 -12.97
CA ARG A 114 4.65 -17.85 -14.20
C ARG A 114 6.02 -17.20 -13.98
N ARG A 115 6.26 -16.61 -12.80
CA ARG A 115 7.58 -16.05 -12.41
C ARG A 115 8.50 -17.11 -11.79
N VAL A 116 7.95 -18.07 -11.07
CA VAL A 116 8.63 -19.27 -10.56
C VAL A 116 8.53 -20.38 -11.61
N GLY A 117 9.01 -20.10 -12.82
CA GLY A 117 9.13 -21.13 -13.84
C GLY A 117 10.10 -22.21 -13.35
N LEU A 118 9.59 -23.39 -13.00
CA LEU A 118 10.33 -24.66 -12.88
C LEU A 118 11.78 -24.54 -12.36
N GLY A 119 11.98 -23.74 -11.31
CA GLY A 119 13.30 -23.35 -10.83
C GLY A 119 13.26 -23.27 -9.32
N THR A 120 13.75 -24.32 -8.69
CA THR A 120 13.95 -24.49 -7.24
C THR A 120 14.36 -23.20 -6.52
N SER A 121 13.51 -22.66 -5.65
CA SER A 121 13.88 -21.99 -4.39
C SER A 121 12.65 -21.65 -3.53
N ARG A 122 12.31 -22.64 -2.69
CA ARG A 122 11.67 -22.63 -1.35
C ARG A 122 10.60 -21.56 -0.98
N PRO A 123 9.38 -22.00 -0.61
CA PRO A 123 8.39 -21.17 0.07
C PRO A 123 8.82 -20.87 1.52
N LEU A 124 8.70 -19.60 1.94
CA LEU A 124 8.65 -19.25 3.36
C LEU A 124 7.18 -19.21 3.80
N LEU A 125 6.64 -20.40 4.07
CA LEU A 125 5.51 -20.60 4.97
C LEU A 125 5.95 -21.68 5.95
N LEU A 126 6.36 -21.26 7.14
CA LEU A 126 6.41 -22.01 8.40
C LEU A 126 6.97 -21.05 9.47
N GLY A 127 6.05 -20.52 10.28
CA GLY A 127 6.30 -19.57 11.37
C GLY A 127 5.01 -18.87 11.73
#